data_AF-A0A6A5W1E3-F1
#
_entry.id   AF-A0A6A5W1E3-F1
#
_cell.length_a   1.000
_cell.length_b   1.000
_cell.length_c   1.000
_cell.angle_alpha   90.00
_cell.angle_beta   90.00
_cell.angle_gamma   90.00
#
_symmetry.space_group_name_H-M   'P 1'
#
loop_
_entity.id
_entity.type
_entity.pdbx_description
1 polymer ?
#
loop_
_entity_poly.entity_id
_entity_poly.type
_entity_poly.pdbx_seq_one_letter_code
_entity_poly.pdbx_strand_id
1 'polypeptide(L)' 'MQKVVSFYEKLPRGAAPEIKPSGLLGRYQHRYFGKNVSAMPLVHAIGALMLLGYAQNYYFHLRHHKNNEH' A
#
# COMPACT_ATOMS: atom_id res chain seq x y z
N MET A 1 -29.91 27.33 26.99
CA MET A 1 -29.75 27.28 25.53
C MET A 1 -28.59 26.39 25.06
N GLN A 2 -27.36 26.52 25.59
CA GLN A 2 -26.20 25.70 25.15
C GLN A 2 -26.39 24.16 25.21
N LYS A 3 -27.10 23.63 26.21
CA LYS A 3 -27.38 22.19 26.35
C LYS A 3 -28.29 21.62 25.26
N VAL A 4 -29.11 22.46 24.63
CA VAL A 4 -30.04 22.05 23.58
C VAL A 4 -29.29 21.95 22.24
N VAL A 5 -28.36 22.88 21.98
CA VAL A 5 -27.51 22.87 20.78
C VAL A 5 -26.62 21.62 20.77
N SER A 6 -25.97 21.30 21.89
CA SER A 6 -25.09 20.12 21.98
C SER A 6 -25.84 18.78 21.87
N PHE A 7 -27.13 18.75 22.19
CA PHE A 7 -27.99 17.58 21.98
C PHE A 7 -28.23 17.31 20.49
N TYR A 8 -28.51 18.36 19.70
CA TYR A 8 -28.69 18.25 18.24
C TYR A 8 -27.37 18.04 17.47
N GLU A 9 -26.25 18.49 18.01
CA GLU A 9 -24.93 18.18 17.45
C GLU A 9 -24.56 16.71 17.59
N LYS A 10 -24.92 16.09 18.72
CA LYS A 10 -24.59 14.71 19.09
C LYS A 10 -25.62 13.68 18.63
N LEU A 11 -26.74 14.12 18.06
CA LEU A 11 -27.67 13.21 17.39
C LEU A 11 -26.88 12.37 16.38
N PRO A 12 -26.95 11.03 16.44
CA PRO A 12 -26.17 10.16 15.58
C PRO A 12 -26.56 10.41 14.13
N ARG A 13 -25.77 11.26 13.47
CA ARG A 13 -25.71 11.35 12.02
C ARG A 13 -25.14 9.99 11.61
N GLY A 14 -25.83 9.27 10.73
CA GLY A 14 -25.45 7.90 10.36
C GLY A 14 -23.97 7.76 10.01
N ALA A 15 -23.46 6.53 9.97
CA ALA A 15 -22.04 6.27 9.74
C ALA A 15 -21.45 7.15 8.63
N ALA A 16 -20.30 7.77 8.90
CA ALA A 16 -19.64 8.63 7.94
C ALA A 16 -19.45 7.87 6.61
N PRO A 17 -19.66 8.52 5.46
CA PRO A 17 -19.51 7.87 4.16
C PRO A 17 -18.10 7.31 4.00
N GLU A 18 -17.98 6.15 3.35
CA GLU A 18 -16.67 5.55 3.09
C GLU A 18 -15.77 6.54 2.35
N ILE A 19 -14.57 6.73 2.88
CA ILE A 19 -13.57 7.63 2.30
C ILE A 19 -13.18 7.06 0.94
N LYS A 20 -13.57 7.77 -0.13
CA LYS A 20 -13.18 7.38 -1.49
C LYS A 20 -11.64 7.43 -1.60
N PRO A 21 -10.99 6.35 -2.04
CA PRO A 21 -9.53 6.34 -2.16
C PRO A 21 -9.08 7.37 -3.20
N SER A 22 -8.19 8.27 -2.78
CA SER A 22 -7.53 9.24 -3.65
C SER A 22 -6.04 8.93 -3.79
N GLY A 23 -5.45 9.34 -4.91
CA GLY A 23 -4.04 9.06 -5.23
C GLY A 23 -3.74 7.58 -5.50
N LEU A 24 -2.49 7.30 -5.88
CA LEU A 24 -2.04 5.95 -6.21
C LEU A 24 -1.97 5.05 -4.97
N LEU A 25 -1.42 5.56 -3.88
CA LEU A 25 -1.31 4.83 -2.61
C LEU A 25 -2.69 4.55 -1.99
N GLY A 26 -3.60 5.52 -2.01
CA GLY A 26 -4.95 5.32 -1.47
C GLY A 26 -5.74 4.26 -2.25
N ARG A 27 -5.59 4.20 -3.58
CA ARG A 27 -6.18 3.13 -4.41
C ARG A 27 -5.58 1.76 -4.08
N TYR A 28 -4.26 1.68 -3.92
CA TYR A 28 -3.59 0.43 -3.54
C TYR A 28 -4.03 -0.05 -2.14
N GLN A 29 -4.05 0.87 -1.17
CA GLN A 29 -4.51 0.57 0.19
C GLN A 29 -5.95 0.09 0.20
N HIS A 30 -6.86 0.81 -0.48
CA HIS A 30 -8.26 0.41 -0.56
C HIS A 30 -8.45 -0.97 -1.22
N ARG A 31 -7.64 -1.30 -2.23
CA ARG A 31 -7.73 -2.59 -2.94
C ARG A 31 -7.28 -3.79 -2.11
N TYR A 32 -6.26 -3.64 -1.27
CA TYR A 32 -5.63 -4.78 -0.60
C TYR A 32 -5.75 -4.81 0.93
N PHE A 33 -6.00 -3.65 1.56
CA PHE A 33 -6.10 -3.49 3.01
C PHE A 33 -7.47 -2.96 3.46
N GLY A 34 -8.40 -2.74 2.51
CA GLY A 34 -9.76 -2.33 2.80
C GLY A 34 -10.64 -3.49 3.27
N LYS A 35 -11.93 -3.42 2.94
CA LYS A 35 -12.95 -4.40 3.33
C LYS A 35 -12.65 -5.84 2.87
N ASN A 36 -11.90 -5.99 1.78
CA ASN A 36 -11.45 -7.28 1.24
C ASN A 36 -9.94 -7.43 1.48
N VAL A 37 -9.57 -7.81 2.69
CA VAL A 37 -8.16 -8.03 3.05
C VAL A 37 -7.59 -9.16 2.19
N SER A 38 -6.45 -8.89 1.56
CA SER A 38 -5.77 -9.83 0.67
C SER A 38 -4.31 -10.01 1.08
N ALA A 39 -3.76 -11.21 0.89
CA ALA A 39 -2.33 -11.49 1.09
C ALA A 39 -1.44 -10.95 -0.05
N MET A 40 -2.03 -10.36 -1.10
CA MET A 40 -1.30 -9.81 -2.25
C MET A 40 -0.19 -8.80 -1.88
N PRO A 41 -0.32 -7.92 -0.87
CA PRO A 41 0.78 -7.06 -0.48
C PRO A 41 2.06 -7.80 -0.08
N LEU A 42 1.92 -8.98 0.53
CA LEU A 42 3.07 -9.83 0.85
C LEU A 42 3.71 -10.38 -0.43
N VAL A 43 2.89 -10.83 -1.38
CA VAL A 43 3.36 -11.31 -2.69
C VAL A 43 4.08 -10.20 -3.46
N HIS A 44 3.53 -8.98 -3.48
CA HIS A 44 4.19 -7.82 -4.09
C HIS A 44 5.53 -7.49 -3.42
N ALA A 45 5.59 -7.55 -2.08
CA ALA A 45 6.83 -7.30 -1.35
C ALA A 45 7.91 -8.36 -1.68
N ILE A 46 7.55 -9.64 -1.68
CA ILE A 46 8.46 -10.73 -2.05
C ILE A 46 8.92 -10.57 -3.51
N GLY A 47 8.00 -10.28 -4.42
CA GLY A 47 8.32 -10.02 -5.83
C GLY A 47 9.28 -8.85 -6.01
N ALA A 48 9.05 -7.74 -5.31
CA ALA A 48 9.91 -6.57 -5.34
C ALA A 48 11.33 -6.91 -4.82
N LEU A 49 11.44 -7.65 -3.72
CA LEU A 49 12.73 -8.07 -3.17
C LEU A 49 13.49 -9.00 -4.13
N MET A 50 12.80 -9.96 -4.77
CA MET A 50 13.44 -10.84 -5.77
C MET A 50 13.97 -10.06 -6.96
N LEU A 51 13.18 -9.12 -7.49
CA LEU A 51 13.60 -8.28 -8.61
C LEU A 51 14.79 -7.39 -8.25
N LEU A 52 14.75 -6.75 -7.08
CA LEU A 52 15.85 -5.93 -6.59
C LEU A 52 17.11 -6.77 -6.36
N GLY A 53 16.98 -7.94 -5.74
CA GLY A 53 18.10 -8.86 -5.52
C GLY A 53 18.72 -9.35 -6.82
N TYR A 54 17.89 -9.69 -7.83
CA TYR A 54 18.39 -10.04 -9.16
C TYR A 54 19.09 -8.87 -9.83
N ALA A 55 18.54 -7.65 -9.77
CA ALA A 55 19.16 -6.47 -10.34
C ALA A 55 20.51 -6.16 -9.68
N GLN A 56 20.62 -6.30 -8.35
CA GLN A 56 21.88 -6.17 -7.62
C GLN A 56 22.88 -7.23 -8.05
N ASN A 57 22.47 -8.50 -8.06
CA ASN A 57 23.33 -9.61 -8.48
C ASN A 57 23.82 -9.41 -9.91
N TYR A 58 22.94 -8.98 -10.82
CA TYR A 58 23.30 -8.67 -12.19
C TYR A 58 24.32 -7.53 -12.27
N TYR A 59 24.08 -6.42 -11.56
CA TYR A 59 24.94 -5.26 -11.61
C TYR A 59 26.32 -5.51 -11.01
N PHE A 60 26.40 -6.18 -9.85
CA PHE A 60 27.64 -6.34 -9.09
C PHE A 60 28.41 -7.63 -9.42
N HIS A 61 27.73 -8.70 -9.83
CA HIS A 61 28.37 -9.98 -10.13
C HIS A 61 28.28 -10.30 -11.63
N LEU A 62 27.07 -10.58 -12.15
CA LEU A 62 26.94 -11.20 -13.48
C LEU A 62 27.42 -10.32 -14.64
N ARG A 63 27.31 -8.99 -14.54
CA ARG A 63 27.76 -8.07 -15.59
C ARG A 63 29.27 -8.12 -15.82
N HIS A 64 30.05 -8.44 -14.80
CA HIS A 64 31.52 -8.46 -14.88
C HIS A 64 32.09 -9.82 -15.33
N HIS A 65 31.30 -10.89 -15.28
CA HIS A 65 31.72 -12.22 -15.71
C HIS A 65 31.97 -12.37 -17.23
N LYS A 66 31.49 -11.44 -18.07
CA LYS A 66 31.67 -11.51 -19.53
C LYS A 66 32.87 -10.70 -20.04
N ASN A 67 33.41 -9.77 -19.24
CA ASN A 67 34.46 -8.84 -19.67
C ASN A 67 35.85 -9.12 -19.07
N ASN A 68 35.98 -10.12 -18.21
CA ASN A 68 37.25 -10.64 -17.74
C ASN A 68 37.29 -12.13 -18.08
N GLU A 69 38.18 -12.54 -18.99
CA GLU A 69 38.53 -13.96 -19.09
C GLU A 69 39.20 -14.36 -17.77
N HIS A 70 38.79 -15.51 -17.22
CA HIS A 70 39.37 -16.07 -16.00
C HIS A 70 40.86 -16.37 -16.16
#